data_AF-A0A959XW82-F1
#
_entry.id   AF-A0A959XW82-F1
#
_cell.length_a   1.000
_cell.length_b   1.000
_cell.length_c   1.000
_cell.angle_alpha   90.00
_cell.angle_beta   90.00
_cell.angle_gamma   90.00
#
_symmetry.space_group_name_H-M   'P 1'
#
loop_
_entity.id
_entity.type
_entity.pdbx_description
1 polymer ?
#
loop_
_entity_poly.entity_id
_entity_poly.type
_entity_poly.pdbx_seq_one_letter_code
_entity_poly.pdbx_strand_id
1 'polypeptide(L)' 'MFTKLDLIERIIATTDEKILERVGKVLESKEGEFTFTPEHLAMLEERRDRRRQGRGKGYSLPEVKRMLKNGRK' A
#
# COMPACT_ATOMS: atom_id res chain seq x y z
N MET A 1 23.73 -0.28 3.15
CA MET A 1 22.26 -0.43 2.99
C MET A 1 21.74 0.99 2.78
N PHE A 2 21.25 1.32 1.58
CA PHE A 2 20.81 2.70 1.29
C PHE A 2 19.48 2.97 1.99
N THR A 3 19.44 3.98 2.84
CA THR A 3 18.22 4.41 3.52
C THR A 3 17.41 5.34 2.62
N LYS A 4 16.11 5.48 2.92
CA LYS A 4 15.25 6.43 2.19
C LYS A 4 15.75 7.87 2.32
N LEU A 5 16.43 8.20 3.42
CA LEU A 5 17.03 9.51 3.67
C LEU A 5 18.23 9.75 2.74
N ASP A 6 19.10 8.76 2.56
CA ASP A 6 20.26 8.87 1.64
C ASP A 6 19.82 9.14 0.18
N LEU A 7 18.66 8.61 -0.20
CA LEU A 7 18.08 8.84 -1.52
C LEU A 7 17.53 10.25 -1.66
N ILE A 8 16.86 10.77 -0.63
CA ILE A 8 16.34 12.14 -0.59
C ILE A 8 17.50 13.15 -0.62
N GLU A 9 18.56 12.93 0.15
CA GLU A 9 19.76 13.78 0.16
C GLU A 9 20.46 13.80 -1.21
N ARG A 10 20.58 12.64 -1.88
CA ARG A 10 21.11 12.58 -3.25
C ARG A 10 20.23 13.30 -4.27
N ILE A 11 18.91 13.23 -4.13
CA ILE A 11 17.95 13.93 -5.01
C ILE A 11 18.04 15.45 -4.80
N ILE A 12 18.14 15.91 -3.55
CA ILE A 12 18.35 17.34 -3.24
C ILE A 12 19.70 17.83 -3.79
N ALA A 13 20.74 16.98 -3.76
CA ALA A 13 22.08 17.30 -4.26
C ALA A 13 22.23 17.22 -5.79
N THR A 14 21.31 16.55 -6.50
CA THR A 14 21.34 16.43 -7.97
C THR A 14 20.14 17.14 -8.56
N THR A 15 20.27 18.44 -8.73
CA THR A 15 19.35 19.34 -9.44
C THR A 15 19.30 18.99 -10.94
N ASP A 16 18.92 17.76 -11.27
CA ASP A 16 18.77 17.28 -12.62
C ASP A 16 17.26 17.24 -12.89
N GLU A 17 16.76 18.21 -13.66
CA GLU A 17 15.34 18.34 -14.01
C GLU A 17 14.75 17.01 -14.52
N LYS A 18 15.58 16.18 -15.17
CA LYS A 18 15.22 14.83 -15.66
C LYS A 18 14.93 13.83 -14.54
N ILE A 19 15.60 13.93 -13.39
CA ILE A 19 15.33 13.10 -12.21
C ILE A 19 14.04 13.57 -11.55
N LEU A 20 13.84 14.88 -11.41
CA LEU A 20 12.60 15.44 -10.89
C LEU A 20 11.39 15.08 -11.78
N GLU A 21 11.55 15.10 -13.11
CA GLU A 21 10.51 14.68 -14.05
C GLU A 21 10.20 13.18 -13.94
N ARG A 22 11.23 12.32 -13.74
CA ARG A 22 11.03 10.88 -13.50
C ARG A 22 10.33 10.63 -12.18
N VAL A 23 10.69 11.33 -11.11
CA VAL A 23 10.03 11.22 -9.81
C VAL A 23 8.59 11.73 -9.90
N GLY A 24 8.36 12.85 -10.59
CA GLY A 24 7.03 13.38 -10.88
C GLY A 24 6.14 12.36 -11.59
N LYS A 25 6.62 11.76 -12.69
CA LYS A 25 5.89 10.70 -13.40
C LYS A 25 5.61 9.48 -12.54
N VAL A 26 6.53 9.09 -11.64
CA VAL A 26 6.30 7.98 -10.70
C VAL A 26 5.25 8.35 -9.66
N LEU A 27 5.24 9.58 -9.15
CA LEU A 27 4.24 10.06 -8.20
C LEU A 27 2.85 10.22 -8.85
N GLU A 28 2.77 10.78 -10.05
CA GLU A 28 1.53 10.87 -10.85
C GLU A 28 0.99 9.48 -11.22
N SER A 29 1.87 8.53 -11.58
CA SER A 29 1.45 7.14 -11.84
C SER A 29 0.87 6.44 -10.60
N LYS A 30 1.19 6.95 -9.40
CA LYS A 30 0.60 6.49 -8.13
C LYS A 30 -0.71 7.20 -7.78
N GLU A 31 -1.10 8.26 -8.47
CA GLU A 31 -2.45 8.84 -8.29
C GLU A 31 -3.56 7.88 -8.76
N GLY A 32 -3.21 6.81 -9.48
CA GLY A 32 -4.09 5.67 -9.76
C GLY A 32 -4.00 4.50 -8.76
N GLU A 33 -3.12 4.55 -7.75
CA GLU A 33 -3.07 3.54 -6.69
C GLU A 33 -4.25 3.78 -5.74
N PHE A 34 -5.05 2.74 -5.50
CA PHE A 34 -6.14 2.74 -4.53
C PHE A 34 -5.64 3.28 -3.18
N THR A 35 -6.07 4.48 -2.82
CA THR A 35 -5.80 5.09 -1.53
C THR A 35 -6.87 4.64 -0.54
N PHE A 36 -6.45 4.13 0.61
CA PHE A 36 -7.39 3.82 1.67
C PHE A 36 -7.99 5.11 2.21
N THR A 37 -9.31 5.25 2.14
CA THR A 37 -10.01 6.32 2.84
C THR A 37 -9.92 6.08 4.36
N PRO A 38 -10.12 7.11 5.19
CA PRO A 38 -10.16 6.96 6.64
C PRO A 38 -11.13 5.87 7.11
N GLU A 39 -12.27 5.71 6.44
CA GLU A 39 -13.28 4.69 6.72
C GLU A 39 -12.75 3.28 6.43
N HIS A 40 -12.00 3.11 5.33
CA HIS A 40 -11.37 1.83 5.03
C HIS A 40 -10.31 1.45 6.08
N LEU A 41 -9.56 2.44 6.58
CA LEU A 41 -8.57 2.22 7.63
C LEU A 41 -9.24 1.83 8.95
N ALA A 42 -10.30 2.55 9.35
CA ALA A 42 -11.07 2.23 10.56
C ALA A 42 -11.64 0.80 10.53
N MET A 43 -12.17 0.37 9.38
CA MET A 43 -12.65 -1.01 9.21
C MET A 43 -11.53 -2.05 9.37
N LEU A 44 -10.32 -1.76 8.88
CA LEU A 44 -9.18 -2.66 9.04
C LEU A 44 -8.71 -2.76 10.49
N GLU A 45 -8.75 -1.66 11.24
CA GLU A 45 -8.43 -1.64 12.66
C GLU A 45 -9.42 -2.45 13.48
N GLU A 46 -10.72 -2.27 13.25
CA GLU A 46 -11.76 -3.05 13.91
C GLU A 46 -11.60 -4.56 13.65
N ARG A 47 -11.26 -4.94 12.40
CA ARG A 47 -10.94 -6.34 12.04
C ARG A 47 -9.67 -6.85 12.71
N ARG A 48 -8.68 -5.98 12.92
CA ARG A 48 -7.44 -6.32 13.64
C ARG A 48 -7.73 -6.57 15.11
N ASP A 49 -8.54 -5.73 15.74
CA ASP A 49 -8.86 -5.84 17.16
C ASP A 49 -9.74 -7.04 17.46
N ARG A 50 -10.71 -7.36 16.59
CA ARG A 50 -11.46 -8.63 16.67
C ARG A 50 -10.56 -9.86 16.58
N ARG A 51 -9.53 -9.84 15.74
CA ARG A 51 -8.53 -10.93 15.66
C ARG A 51 -7.71 -11.03 16.94
N ARG A 52 -7.26 -9.91 17.51
CA ARG A 52 -6.55 -9.90 18.81
C ARG A 52 -7.38 -10.48 19.95
N GLN A 53 -8.69 -10.28 19.92
CA GLN A 53 -9.63 -10.85 20.89
C GLN A 53 -10.03 -12.30 20.58
N GLY A 54 -9.44 -12.95 19.57
CA GLY A 54 -9.78 -14.32 19.17
C GLY A 54 -11.13 -14.49 18.47
N ARG A 55 -11.82 -13.38 18.16
CA ARG A 55 -13.15 -13.38 17.50
C ARG A 55 -13.09 -13.19 15.99
N GLY A 56 -11.90 -12.98 15.43
CA GLY A 56 -11.68 -12.76 14.01
C GLY A 56 -11.11 -13.99 13.30
N LYS A 57 -11.60 -14.27 12.09
CA LYS A 57 -11.00 -15.28 11.20
C LYS A 57 -9.99 -14.61 10.27
N GLY A 58 -8.76 -15.11 10.27
CA GLY A 58 -7.78 -14.80 9.23
C GLY A 58 -7.95 -15.78 8.07
N TYR A 59 -7.77 -15.31 6.85
CA TYR A 59 -7.74 -16.17 5.66
C TYR A 59 -6.33 -16.10 5.06
N SER A 60 -5.82 -17.25 4.66
CA SER A 60 -4.62 -17.34 3.85
C SER A 60 -4.90 -16.89 2.42
N LEU A 61 -3.86 -16.44 1.71
CA LEU A 61 -3.99 -16.03 0.30
C LEU A 61 -4.61 -17.12 -0.59
N PRO A 62 -4.25 -18.42 -0.46
CA PRO A 62 -4.92 -19.50 -1.21
C PRO A 62 -6.42 -19.60 -0.92
N GLU A 63 -6.85 -19.41 0.32
CA GLU A 63 -8.27 -19.45 0.71
C GLU A 63 -9.04 -18.29 0.09
N VAL A 64 -8.49 -17.06 0.18
CA VAL A 64 -9.10 -15.88 -0.44
C VAL A 64 -9.25 -16.08 -1.96
N LYS A 65 -8.23 -16.61 -2.63
CA LYS A 65 -8.29 -16.93 -4.07
C LYS A 65 -9.40 -17.93 -4.39
N ARG A 66 -9.58 -18.97 -3.57
CA ARG A 66 -10.69 -19.94 -3.73
C ARG A 66 -12.05 -19.30 -3.51
N MET A 67 -12.20 -18.43 -2.50
CA MET A 67 -13.45 -17.73 -2.22
C MET A 67 -13.86 -16.82 -3.39
N LEU A 68 -12.92 -16.05 -3.95
CA LEU A 68 -13.17 -15.19 -5.11
C LEU A 68 -13.57 -16.00 -6.36
N LYS A 69 -12.95 -17.18 -6.56
CA LYS A 69 -13.30 -18.07 -7.66
C LYS A 69 -14.70 -18.67 -7.51
N ASN A 70 -15.11 -18.97 -6.27
CA ASN A 70 -16.39 -19.60 -5.98
C ASN A 70 -17.56 -18.60 -5.88
N GLY A 71 -17.30 -17.34 -5.52
CA GLY A 71 -18.32 -16.29 -5.44
C GLY A 71 -18.69 -15.63 -6.77
N ARG A 72 -18.10 -16.10 -7.89
CA ARG A 72 -18.34 -15.60 -9.26
C ARG A 72 -19.36 -16.46 -10.06
N LYS A 73 -20.15 -17.29 -9.37
CA LYS A 73 -21.26 -18.06 -9.94
C LYS A 73 -22.58 -17.35 -9.72
#